data_AF-A0A2A4VQJ9-F1
#
_entry.id   AF-A0A2A4VQJ9-F1
#
_cell.length_a   1.000
_cell.length_b   1.000
_cell.length_c   1.000
_cell.angle_alpha   90.00
_cell.angle_beta   90.00
_cell.angle_gamma   90.00
#
_symmetry.space_group_name_H-M   'P 1'
#
loop_
_entity.id
_entity.type
_entity.pdbx_description
1 polymer ?
#
loop_
_entity_poly.entity_id
_entity_poly.type
_entity_poly.pdbx_seq_one_letter_code
_entity_poly.pdbx_strand_id
1 'polypeptide(L)'
;MIAGNAGILVSEMLYEKTSDSRTFYIIDAAMNDLARPALYDAYHEFVPVTEQPGADLSPVDFVGPICESTDVFAKQRPSCTYKAGDLVAIKSAGAYGAVMASTYNSRPLVPEVMVSEEKFAVIRARQSLEALISMDSVPSWLEDD
;
A
#
# COMPACT_ATOMS: atom_id res chain seq x y z
N MET A 1 10.11 3.03 -21.23
CA MET A 1 9.13 2.69 -20.17
C MET A 1 8.15 3.85 -20.06
N ILE A 2 6.83 3.61 -20.13
CA ILE A 2 5.82 4.70 -20.21
C ILE A 2 5.24 5.03 -18.82
N ALA A 3 4.55 4.10 -18.18
CA ALA A 3 3.86 4.37 -16.90
C ALA A 3 4.61 3.91 -15.64
N GLY A 4 5.51 2.92 -15.74
CA GLY A 4 6.12 2.25 -14.58
C GLY A 4 6.70 3.21 -13.54
N ASN A 5 7.65 4.06 -13.94
CA ASN A 5 8.29 5.03 -13.05
C ASN A 5 7.50 6.33 -12.85
N ALA A 6 6.38 6.51 -13.55
CA ALA A 6 5.54 7.70 -13.42
C ALA A 6 4.62 7.63 -12.18
N GLY A 7 4.40 6.43 -11.63
CA GLY A 7 3.55 6.22 -10.45
C GLY A 7 4.34 5.80 -9.22
N ILE A 8 3.89 6.30 -8.07
CA ILE A 8 4.27 5.84 -6.73
C ILE A 8 3.00 5.45 -5.97
N LEU A 9 3.13 4.54 -5.01
CA LEU A 9 2.10 4.28 -4.01
C LEU A 9 2.54 4.92 -2.70
N VAL A 10 1.77 5.87 -2.19
CA VAL A 10 2.02 6.52 -0.89
C VAL A 10 1.23 5.77 0.18
N SER A 11 1.87 5.50 1.31
CA SER A 11 1.28 4.78 2.43
C SER A 11 1.71 5.40 3.75
N GLU A 12 0.84 5.33 4.74
CA GLU A 12 1.10 5.77 6.11
C GLU A 12 1.66 4.61 6.95
N MET A 13 2.63 4.93 7.80
CA MET A 13 3.13 4.03 8.82
C MET A 13 2.10 3.89 9.94
N LEU A 14 1.58 2.69 10.14
CA LEU A 14 0.62 2.40 11.21
C LEU A 14 1.36 2.22 12.53
N TYR A 15 2.34 1.31 12.56
CA TYR A 15 3.17 1.06 13.74
C TYR A 15 4.42 0.26 13.38
N GLU A 16 5.41 0.33 14.28
CA GLU A 16 6.57 -0.55 14.28
C GLU A 16 6.30 -1.75 15.19
N LYS A 17 6.71 -2.94 14.74
CA LYS A 17 6.78 -4.13 15.58
C LYS A 17 8.19 -4.70 15.56
N THR A 18 8.77 -4.92 16.72
CA THR A 18 10.07 -5.59 16.86
C THR A 18 9.88 -7.01 17.38
N SER A 19 10.58 -7.98 16.82
CA SER A 19 10.57 -9.38 17.26
C SER A 19 11.97 -9.98 17.15
N ASP A 20 12.54 -10.44 18.26
CA ASP A 20 13.86 -11.08 18.44
C ASP A 20 15.07 -10.43 17.73
N SER A 21 15.05 -10.33 16.40
CA SER A 21 16.08 -9.77 15.52
C SER A 21 15.54 -9.06 14.27
N ARG A 22 14.23 -8.88 14.15
CA ARG A 22 13.58 -8.20 13.01
C ARG A 22 12.73 -7.04 13.46
N THR A 23 12.84 -5.94 12.71
CA THR A 23 11.94 -4.79 12.78
C THR A 23 10.99 -4.85 11.60
N PHE A 24 9.70 -4.76 11.89
CA PHE A 24 8.63 -4.73 10.91
C PHE A 24 8.00 -3.34 10.92
N TYR A 25 7.91 -2.75 9.74
CA TYR A 25 7.15 -1.54 9.47
C TYR A 25 5.83 -1.92 8.84
N ILE A 26 4.77 -1.80 9.64
CA ILE A 26 3.41 -2.07 9.22
C ILE A 26 2.87 -0.77 8.62
N ILE A 27 2.56 -0.80 7.33
CA ILE A 27 2.01 0.33 6.58
C ILE A 27 0.53 0.11 6.29
N ASP A 28 -0.20 1.16 5.93
CA ASP A 28 -1.64 1.09 5.69
C ASP A 28 -2.01 0.55 4.29
N ALA A 29 -1.05 0.49 3.36
CA ALA A 29 -1.16 -0.20 2.08
C ALA A 29 -0.92 -1.70 2.24
N ALA A 30 -1.51 -2.51 1.36
CA ALA A 30 -1.36 -3.96 1.40
C ALA A 30 -1.18 -4.57 0.00
N MET A 31 -0.99 -5.89 -0.05
CA MET A 31 -0.93 -6.66 -1.30
C MET A 31 -2.17 -6.48 -2.19
N ASN A 32 -3.33 -6.12 -1.62
CA ASN A 32 -4.52 -5.80 -2.41
C ASN A 32 -4.40 -4.47 -3.18
N ASP A 33 -3.50 -3.57 -2.76
CA ASP A 33 -3.26 -2.27 -3.39
C ASP A 33 -2.11 -2.35 -4.42
N LEU A 34 -1.07 -3.14 -4.11
CA LEU A 34 0.06 -3.43 -5.00
C LEU A 34 0.46 -4.90 -4.85
N ALA A 35 -0.09 -5.75 -5.72
CA ALA A 35 0.08 -7.20 -5.65
C ALA A 35 1.46 -7.70 -6.09
N ARG A 36 2.26 -6.88 -6.80
CA ARG A 36 3.49 -7.34 -7.47
C ARG A 36 4.52 -7.98 -6.53
N PRO A 37 4.82 -7.43 -5.34
CA PRO A 37 5.74 -8.08 -4.41
C PRO A 37 5.24 -9.46 -3.96
N ALA A 38 3.96 -9.57 -3.62
CA ALA A 38 3.36 -10.82 -3.17
C ALA A 38 3.29 -11.89 -4.29
N LEU A 39 3.00 -11.49 -5.53
CA LEU A 39 2.84 -12.42 -6.66
C LEU A 39 4.15 -12.81 -7.34
N TYR A 40 5.12 -11.89 -7.40
CA TYR A 40 6.29 -12.03 -8.26
C TYR A 40 7.62 -11.80 -7.55
N ASP A 41 7.62 -11.59 -6.23
CA ASP A 41 8.80 -11.14 -5.48
C ASP A 41 9.41 -9.86 -6.10
N ALA A 42 8.55 -9.01 -6.67
CA ALA A 42 8.96 -7.85 -7.43
C ALA A 42 9.56 -6.77 -6.50
N TYR A 43 10.76 -6.32 -6.82
CA TYR A 43 11.40 -5.22 -6.11
C TYR A 43 10.70 -3.88 -6.40
N HIS A 44 10.42 -3.14 -5.33
CA HIS A 44 10.12 -1.72 -5.35
C HIS A 44 11.03 -0.98 -4.36
N GLU A 45 11.38 0.26 -4.66
CA GLU A 45 12.14 1.14 -3.77
C GLU A 45 11.20 1.85 -2.79
N PHE A 46 11.57 1.88 -1.51
CA PHE A 46 10.85 2.55 -0.44
C PHE A 46 11.64 3.80 -0.05
N VAL A 47 10.99 4.96 -0.06
CA VAL A 47 11.63 6.23 0.33
C VAL A 47 10.72 7.02 1.28
N PRO A 48 11.27 7.72 2.28
CA PRO A 48 10.46 8.56 3.15
C PRO A 48 9.94 9.75 2.34
N VAL A 49 8.67 10.11 2.52
CA VAL A 49 8.09 11.29 1.85
C VAL A 49 8.69 12.58 2.42
N THR A 50 8.89 12.63 3.73
CA THR A 50 9.65 13.69 4.39
C THR A 50 11.12 13.30 4.41
N GLU A 51 11.96 14.03 3.68
CA GLU A 51 13.39 13.73 3.59
C GLU A 51 14.07 13.71 4.97
N GLN A 52 14.92 12.70 5.19
CA GLN A 52 15.72 12.54 6.41
C GLN A 52 17.22 12.43 6.04
N PRO A 53 17.86 13.54 5.61
CA PRO A 53 19.24 13.51 5.16
C PRO A 53 20.19 13.10 6.28
N GLY A 54 21.06 12.14 6.00
CA GLY A 54 22.04 11.63 6.97
C GLY A 54 21.47 10.72 8.05
N ALA A 55 20.22 10.26 7.91
CA ALA A 55 19.65 9.28 8.84
C ALA A 55 20.38 7.93 8.77
N ASP A 56 20.58 7.32 9.93
CA ASP A 56 21.09 5.96 10.04
C ASP A 56 20.09 4.98 9.41
N LEU A 57 20.62 4.01 8.66
CA LEU A 57 19.82 2.99 8.00
C LEU A 57 19.92 1.66 8.77
N SER A 58 18.77 1.07 9.07
CA SER A 58 18.67 -0.27 9.65
C SER A 58 17.87 -1.20 8.73
N PRO A 59 18.15 -2.51 8.73
CA PRO A 59 17.38 -3.47 7.94
C PRO A 59 15.99 -3.67 8.54
N VAL A 60 14.95 -3.43 7.75
CA VAL A 60 13.54 -3.58 8.16
C VAL A 60 12.73 -4.35 7.13
N ASP A 61 11.65 -4.97 7.58
CA ASP A 61 10.65 -5.60 6.71
C ASP A 61 9.45 -4.66 6.57
N PHE A 62 9.08 -4.27 5.34
CA PHE A 62 7.84 -3.53 5.08
C PHE A 62 6.71 -4.52 4.79
N VAL A 63 5.65 -4.45 5.58
CA VAL A 63 4.50 -5.38 5.52
C VAL A 63 3.19 -4.60 5.56
N GLY A 64 2.14 -5.15 4.95
CA GLY A 64 0.80 -4.59 5.07
C GLY A 64 0.05 -5.09 6.30
N PRO A 65 -1.21 -4.66 6.49
CA PRO A 65 -2.03 -5.02 7.63
C PRO A 65 -2.93 -6.25 7.39
N ILE A 66 -2.83 -6.93 6.23
CA ILE A 66 -3.64 -8.09 5.93
C ILE A 66 -3.08 -9.31 6.67
N CYS A 67 -3.98 -10.13 7.23
CA CYS A 67 -3.64 -11.37 7.94
C CYS A 67 -3.25 -12.50 6.97
N GLU A 68 -2.36 -12.21 6.02
CA GLU A 68 -1.83 -13.13 5.03
C GLU A 68 -0.29 -13.06 5.04
N SER A 69 0.35 -14.22 5.05
CA SER A 69 1.80 -14.38 5.12
C SER A 69 2.56 -13.75 3.95
N THR A 70 1.88 -13.58 2.81
CA THR A 70 2.42 -12.96 1.60
C THR A 70 2.20 -11.45 1.52
N ASP A 71 1.54 -10.82 2.50
CA ASP A 71 1.39 -9.36 2.61
C ASP A 71 2.70 -8.68 3.07
N VAL A 72 3.77 -8.96 2.32
CA VAL A 72 5.12 -8.51 2.56
C VAL A 72 5.61 -7.83 1.30
N PHE A 73 5.94 -6.55 1.41
CA PHE A 73 6.44 -5.77 0.27
C PHE A 73 7.95 -5.85 0.11
N ALA A 74 8.68 -5.85 1.22
CA ALA A 74 10.13 -5.90 1.22
C ALA A 74 10.63 -6.56 2.50
N LYS A 75 11.68 -7.35 2.36
CA LYS A 75 12.37 -8.00 3.49
C LYS A 75 13.78 -7.40 3.61
N GLN A 76 14.18 -7.08 4.83
CA GLN A 76 15.53 -6.62 5.20
C GLN A 76 16.02 -5.44 4.35
N ARG A 77 15.12 -4.49 4.09
CA ARG A 77 15.43 -3.27 3.34
C ARG A 77 16.16 -2.27 4.24
N PRO A 78 17.31 -1.70 3.85
CA PRO A 78 17.89 -0.58 4.56
C PRO A 78 16.90 0.59 4.57
N SER A 79 16.56 1.08 5.74
CA SER A 79 15.55 2.12 5.92
C SER A 79 15.93 3.04 7.08
N CYS A 80 15.57 4.32 6.96
CA CYS A 80 15.54 5.24 8.10
C CYS A 80 14.42 4.84 9.07
N THR A 81 14.44 5.46 10.25
CA THR A 81 13.38 5.30 11.23
C THR A 81 12.10 6.00 10.79
N TYR A 82 10.97 5.34 10.99
CA TYR A 82 9.64 5.91 10.86
C TYR A 82 8.90 5.86 12.19
N LYS A 83 7.94 6.76 12.38
CA LYS A 83 6.96 6.76 13.46
C LYS A 83 5.57 6.52 12.88
N ALA A 84 4.63 6.14 13.74
CA ALA A 84 3.21 6.10 13.36
C ALA A 84 2.78 7.48 12.82
N GLY A 85 2.10 7.49 11.67
CA GLY A 85 1.71 8.71 10.96
C GLY A 85 2.72 9.22 9.94
N ASP A 86 3.97 8.73 9.93
CA ASP A 86 4.93 9.11 8.88
C ASP A 86 4.53 8.48 7.54
N LEU A 87 4.84 9.17 6.44
CA LEU A 87 4.52 8.71 5.09
C LEU A 87 5.73 8.08 4.40
N VAL A 88 5.50 6.96 3.73
CA VAL A 88 6.46 6.27 2.87
C VAL A 88 5.93 6.17 1.44
N ALA A 89 6.82 6.39 0.46
CA ALA A 89 6.52 6.22 -0.95
C ALA A 89 7.17 4.95 -1.50
N ILE A 90 6.35 4.11 -2.13
CA ILE A 90 6.75 2.92 -2.85
C ILE A 90 6.87 3.29 -4.33
N LYS A 91 8.09 3.36 -4.84
CA LYS A 91 8.39 3.84 -6.20
C LYS A 91 8.08 2.80 -7.26
N SER A 92 8.00 3.23 -8.52
CA SER A 92 7.79 2.37 -9.69
C SER A 92 6.48 1.56 -9.65
N ALA A 93 5.41 2.15 -9.10
CA ALA A 93 4.09 1.54 -8.95
C ALA A 93 3.10 1.93 -10.06
N GLY A 94 3.52 2.67 -11.08
CA GLY A 94 2.62 3.19 -12.12
C GLY A 94 2.22 2.18 -13.21
N ALA A 95 2.85 1.00 -13.26
CA ALA A 95 2.45 -0.09 -14.15
C ALA A 95 2.22 -1.36 -13.32
N TYR A 96 1.14 -2.08 -13.61
CA TYR A 96 0.74 -3.29 -12.88
C TYR A 96 0.56 -3.07 -11.36
N GLY A 97 0.26 -1.82 -10.95
CA GLY A 97 -0.15 -1.46 -9.59
C GLY A 97 -1.66 -1.46 -9.47
N ALA A 98 -2.28 -0.27 -9.58
CA ALA A 98 -3.72 -0.07 -9.42
C ALA A 98 -4.62 -0.93 -10.33
N VAL A 99 -4.11 -1.36 -11.50
CA VAL A 99 -4.83 -2.27 -12.43
C VAL A 99 -4.91 -3.71 -11.93
N MET A 100 -4.08 -4.10 -10.97
CA MET A 100 -4.09 -5.41 -10.31
C MET A 100 -4.66 -5.32 -8.88
N ALA A 101 -5.18 -4.15 -8.49
CA ALA A 101 -5.73 -3.97 -7.15
C ALA A 101 -7.02 -4.79 -6.98
N SER A 102 -7.28 -5.24 -5.75
CA SER A 102 -8.48 -6.00 -5.39
C SER A 102 -9.07 -5.47 -4.09
N THR A 103 -10.27 -5.95 -3.76
CA THR A 103 -10.98 -5.63 -2.52
C THR A 103 -10.78 -6.70 -1.44
N TYR A 104 -9.67 -7.45 -1.53
CA TYR A 104 -9.32 -8.50 -0.56
C TYR A 104 -9.24 -7.92 0.87
N ASN A 105 -9.69 -8.73 1.85
CA ASN A 105 -9.93 -8.30 3.23
C ASN A 105 -10.95 -7.15 3.36
N SER A 106 -11.88 -7.05 2.41
CA SER A 106 -12.95 -6.04 2.36
C SER A 106 -12.43 -4.60 2.40
N ARG A 107 -11.22 -4.38 1.86
CA ARG A 107 -10.58 -3.07 1.76
C ARG A 107 -11.05 -2.40 0.47
N PRO A 108 -11.69 -1.21 0.53
CA PRO A 108 -12.10 -0.52 -0.69
C PRO A 108 -10.88 -0.13 -1.54
N LEU A 109 -11.05 -0.14 -2.87
CA LEU A 109 -9.98 0.20 -3.80
C LEU A 109 -9.33 1.55 -3.48
N VAL A 110 -7.99 1.57 -3.47
CA VAL A 110 -7.17 2.76 -3.27
C VAL A 110 -7.48 3.85 -4.32
N PRO A 111 -7.55 5.15 -3.93
CA PRO A 111 -7.72 6.24 -4.89
C PRO A 111 -6.48 6.42 -5.77
N GLU A 112 -6.66 7.05 -6.93
CA GLU A 112 -5.57 7.44 -7.83
C GLU A 112 -5.54 8.96 -7.97
N VAL A 113 -4.35 9.55 -7.88
CA VAL A 113 -4.12 10.99 -8.01
C VAL A 113 -3.18 11.23 -9.18
N MET A 114 -3.52 12.18 -10.04
CA MET A 114 -2.64 12.69 -11.08
C MET A 114 -2.06 14.03 -10.64
N VAL A 115 -0.74 14.17 -10.77
CA VAL A 115 -0.01 15.42 -10.52
C VAL A 115 0.49 15.97 -11.85
N SER A 116 0.33 17.28 -12.05
CA SER A 116 0.85 18.01 -13.20
C SER A 116 1.34 19.36 -12.71
N GLU A 117 2.66 19.55 -12.72
CA GLU A 117 3.33 20.73 -12.15
C GLU A 117 2.87 20.98 -10.70
N GLU A 118 2.25 22.13 -10.42
CA GLU A 118 1.76 22.51 -9.09
C GLU A 118 0.31 22.04 -8.81
N LYS A 119 -0.31 21.34 -9.75
CA LYS A 119 -1.71 20.89 -9.65
C LYS A 119 -1.79 19.40 -9.40
N PHE A 120 -2.81 19.00 -8.65
CA PHE A 120 -3.20 17.61 -8.55
C PHE A 120 -4.72 17.45 -8.67
N ALA A 121 -5.15 16.27 -9.12
CA ALA A 121 -6.55 15.88 -9.16
C ALA A 121 -6.69 14.41 -8.77
N VAL A 122 -7.73 14.11 -7.99
CA VAL A 122 -8.16 12.71 -7.78
C VAL A 122 -8.81 12.25 -9.08
N ILE A 123 -8.13 11.36 -9.81
CA ILE A 123 -8.59 10.82 -11.10
C ILE A 123 -9.37 9.50 -10.95
N ARG A 124 -9.21 8.83 -9.80
CA ARG A 124 -10.06 7.73 -9.35
C ARG A 124 -10.35 7.93 -7.87
N ALA A 125 -11.61 8.20 -7.54
CA ALA A 125 -12.02 8.32 -6.14
C ALA A 125 -11.85 7.00 -5.41
N ARG A 126 -11.61 7.07 -4.09
CA ARG A 126 -11.63 5.89 -3.23
C ARG A 126 -13.03 5.28 -3.29
N GLN A 127 -13.12 3.97 -3.49
CA GLN A 127 -14.40 3.27 -3.38
C GLN A 127 -14.94 3.42 -1.95
N SER A 128 -16.23 3.70 -1.79
CA SER A 128 -16.84 3.71 -0.45
C SER A 128 -17.13 2.27 0.00
N LEU A 129 -17.27 2.06 1.31
CA LEU A 129 -17.63 0.75 1.84
C LEU A 129 -19.03 0.33 1.37
N GLU A 130 -19.97 1.28 1.28
CA GLU A 130 -21.32 1.07 0.78
C GLU A 130 -21.29 0.65 -0.68
N ALA A 131 -20.47 1.30 -1.51
CA ALA A 131 -20.30 0.93 -2.92
C ALA A 131 -19.73 -0.49 -3.04
N LEU A 132 -18.78 -0.87 -2.19
CA LEU A 132 -18.23 -2.23 -2.13
C LEU A 132 -19.31 -3.27 -1.79
N ILE A 133 -20.07 -3.04 -0.70
CA ILE A 133 -21.14 -3.94 -0.24
C ILE A 133 -22.26 -4.04 -1.28
N SER A 134 -22.60 -2.93 -1.94
CA SER A 134 -23.67 -2.87 -2.95
C SER A 134 -23.41 -3.68 -4.23
N MET A 135 -22.20 -4.23 -4.40
CA MET A 135 -21.92 -5.18 -5.48
C MET A 135 -22.57 -6.54 -5.23
N ASP A 136 -22.88 -6.85 -3.98
CA ASP A 136 -23.60 -8.05 -3.58
C ASP A 136 -25.10 -7.73 -3.48
N SER A 137 -25.94 -8.67 -3.90
CA SER A 137 -27.40 -8.59 -3.72
C SER A 137 -27.83 -9.64 -2.71
N VAL A 138 -28.51 -9.21 -1.65
CA VAL A 138 -29.17 -10.13 -0.73
C VAL A 138 -30.36 -10.77 -1.47
N PRO A 139 -30.44 -12.11 -1.57
CA PRO A 139 -31.61 -12.76 -2.14
C PRO A 139 -32.87 -12.49 -1.32
N SER A 140 -34.01 -12.30 -1.98
CA SER A 140 -35.28 -11.90 -1.34
C SER A 140 -35.80 -12.87 -0.27
N TRP A 141 -35.33 -14.12 -0.27
CA TRP A 141 -35.71 -15.13 0.74
C TRP A 141 -34.82 -15.14 1.99
N LEU A 142 -33.84 -14.23 2.08
CA LEU A 142 -33.06 -13.97 3.30
C LEU A 142 -33.49 -12.67 4.01
N GLU A 143 -34.46 -11.93 3.46
CA GLU A 143 -34.89 -10.64 4.02
C GLU A 143 -35.80 -10.78 5.25
N ASP A 144 -36.16 -12.01 5.65
CA ASP A 144 -37.01 -12.30 6.81
C ASP A 144 -36.37 -13.36 7.74
N ASP A 145 -35.63 -12.88 8.76
CA ASP A 145 -35.46 -13.44 10.12
C ASP A 145 -34.85 -12.38 11.06
#